data_AF-A0A4Q9KRY6-F1
#
_entry.id   AF-A0A4Q9KRY6-F1
#
_cell.length_a   1.000
_cell.length_b   1.000
_cell.length_c   1.000
_cell.angle_alpha   90.00
_cell.angle_beta   90.00
_cell.angle_gamma   90.00
#
_symmetry.space_group_name_H-M   'P 1'
#
loop_
_entity.id
_entity.type
_entity.pdbx_description
1 polymer ?
#
loop_
_entity_poly.entity_id
_entity_poly.type
_entity_poly.pdbx_seq_one_letter_code
_entity_poly.pdbx_strand_id
1 'polypeptide(L)' 'MQKKNQANICLVKYLSSILKVKKDNIRVVSGHKSKQKTIHIEKTALLFDLNDIIRIFEENV' A
#
# COMPACT_ATOMS: atom_id res chain seq x y z
N MET A 1 -2.09 -8.33 26.12
CA MET A 1 -2.67 -8.67 24.80
C MET A 1 -2.02 -7.81 23.71
N GLN A 2 -0.95 -8.23 23.02
CA GLN A 2 -0.24 -7.32 22.08
C GLN A 2 0.29 -7.91 20.76
N LYS A 3 -0.06 -9.16 20.38
CA LYS A 3 0.42 -9.77 19.11
C LYS A 3 -0.59 -9.84 17.95
N LYS A 4 -1.87 -9.49 18.18
CA LYS A 4 -2.96 -9.84 17.24
C LYS A 4 -3.05 -9.00 15.96
N ASN A 5 -2.21 -7.97 15.75
CA ASN A 5 -2.33 -7.12 14.55
C ASN A 5 -1.00 -6.79 13.83
N GLN A 6 0.11 -7.43 14.22
CA GLN A 6 1.44 -7.12 13.67
C GLN A 6 1.51 -7.34 12.15
N ALA A 7 0.86 -8.38 11.64
CA ALA A 7 0.84 -8.68 10.21
C ALA A 7 0.18 -7.56 9.38
N ASN A 8 -0.96 -7.04 9.83
CA ASN A 8 -1.65 -5.95 9.14
C ASN A 8 -0.83 -4.65 9.20
N ILE A 9 -0.16 -4.38 10.33
CA ILE A 9 0.73 -3.22 10.48
C ILE A 9 1.92 -3.33 9.52
N CYS A 10 2.57 -4.50 9.44
CA CYS A 10 3.68 -4.73 8.52
C CYS A 10 3.24 -4.61 7.06
N LEU A 11 2.06 -5.14 6.71
CA LEU A 11 1.50 -5.04 5.36
C LEU A 11 1.27 -3.58 4.95
N VAL A 12 0.64 -2.78 5.82
CA VAL A 12 0.42 -1.34 5.56
C VAL A 12 1.76 -0.59 5.42
N LYS A 13 2.75 -0.90 6.27
CA LYS A 13 4.11 -0.32 6.17
C LYS A 13 4.79 -0.68 4.84
N TYR A 14 4.71 -1.94 4.43
CA TYR A 14 5.32 -2.43 3.20
C TYR A 14 4.71 -1.75 1.96
N LEU A 15 3.38 -1.70 1.87
CA LEU A 15 2.68 -1.06 0.75
C LEU A 15 2.91 0.45 0.72
N SER A 16 2.94 1.11 1.89
CA SER A 16 3.29 2.52 2.01
C SER A 16 4.67 2.82 1.42
N SER A 17 5.65 1.93 1.65
CA SER A 17 7.01 2.07 1.12
C SER A 17 7.07 1.86 -0.40
N ILE A 18 6.41 0.82 -0.93
CA ILE A 18 6.50 0.48 -2.36
C ILE A 18 5.73 1.48 -3.22
N LEU A 19 4.54 1.87 -2.77
CA LEU A 19 3.68 2.77 -3.54
C LEU A 19 3.97 4.25 -3.26
N LYS A 20 4.96 4.55 -2.38
CA LYS A 20 5.28 5.90 -1.90
C LYS A 20 4.05 6.65 -1.36
N VAL A 21 3.13 5.94 -0.74
CA VAL A 21 1.87 6.48 -0.20
C VAL A 21 1.93 6.58 1.32
N LYS A 22 1.38 7.64 1.92
CA LYS A 22 1.25 7.75 3.39
C LYS A 22 0.38 6.60 3.94
N LYS A 23 0.76 6.05 5.09
CA LYS A 23 0.08 4.90 5.72
C LYS A 23 -1.41 5.15 5.96
N ASP A 24 -1.79 6.39 6.28
CA ASP A 24 -3.18 6.78 6.58
C ASP A 24 -4.12 6.60 5.37
N ASN A 25 -3.54 6.60 4.17
CA ASN A 25 -4.24 6.41 2.91
C ASN A 25 -4.37 4.94 2.51
N ILE A 26 -3.83 4.00 3.31
CA ILE A 26 -3.87 2.56 3.06
C ILE A 26 -4.64 1.88 4.20
N ARG A 27 -5.73 1.21 3.87
CA ARG A 27 -6.60 0.56 4.87
C ARG A 27 -6.86 -0.88 4.47
N VAL A 28 -6.71 -1.79 5.42
CA VAL A 28 -7.26 -3.15 5.30
C VAL A 28 -8.76 -3.03 5.56
N VAL A 29 -9.58 -3.34 4.56
CA VAL A 29 -11.06 -3.20 4.66
C VAL A 29 -11.75 -4.54 4.88
N SER A 30 -11.07 -5.65 4.60
CA SER A 30 -11.57 -6.99 4.86
C SER A 30 -10.42 -7.97 5.15
N GLY A 31 -10.72 -9.12 5.76
CA GLY A 31 -9.73 -10.18 5.97
C GLY A 31 -8.71 -9.90 7.08
N HIS A 32 -9.05 -9.07 8.08
CA HIS A 32 -8.12 -8.69 9.17
C HIS A 32 -7.48 -9.88 9.89
N LYS A 33 -8.23 -10.98 10.07
CA LYS A 33 -7.77 -12.23 10.70
C LYS A 33 -7.50 -13.37 9.70
N SER A 34 -7.67 -13.13 8.40
CA SER A 34 -7.43 -14.10 7.33
C SER A 34 -6.09 -13.85 6.64
N LYS A 35 -5.58 -14.87 5.94
CA LYS A 35 -4.44 -14.72 5.03
C LYS A 35 -4.82 -13.88 3.82
N GLN A 36 -6.02 -14.08 3.28
CA GLN A 36 -6.58 -13.26 2.20
C GLN A 36 -7.07 -11.93 2.79
N LYS A 37 -6.72 -10.82 2.15
CA LYS A 37 -7.03 -9.45 2.61
C LYS A 37 -7.50 -8.59 1.45
N THR A 38 -8.49 -7.74 1.70
CA THR A 38 -8.85 -6.67 0.77
C THR A 38 -8.27 -5.37 1.30
N ILE A 39 -7.57 -4.64 0.42
CA ILE A 39 -6.86 -3.40 0.75
C ILE A 39 -7.45 -2.29 -0.08
N HIS A 40 -7.83 -1.20 0.59
CA HIS A 40 -8.22 0.04 -0.04
C HIS A 40 -7.06 1.03 0.03
N ILE A 41 -6.75 1.67 -1.09
CA ILE A 41 -5.75 2.72 -1.19
C ILE A 41 -6.47 3.94 -1.76
N GLU A 42 -6.44 5.05 -1.04
CA GLU A 42 -7.12 6.28 -1.48
C GLU A 42 -6.51 6.76 -2.81
N LYS A 43 -7.37 7.00 -3.82
CA LYS A 43 -6.95 7.32 -5.20
C LYS A 43 -6.06 8.57 -5.29
N THR A 44 -6.32 9.57 -4.45
CA THR A 44 -5.58 10.83 -4.36
C THR A 44 -4.18 10.66 -3.76
N ALA A 45 -3.88 9.48 -3.21
CA ALA A 45 -2.62 9.21 -2.54
C ALA A 45 -1.51 8.74 -3.49
N LEU A 46 -1.87 8.27 -4.69
CA LEU A 46 -0.93 7.92 -5.74
C LEU A 46 -0.42 9.20 -6.40
N LEU A 47 0.51 9.87 -5.71
CA LEU A 47 1.29 10.97 -6.30
C LEU A 47 2.42 10.34 -7.10
N PHE A 48 2.12 9.98 -8.36
CA PHE A 48 3.19 9.72 -9.31
C PHE A 48 3.91 11.05 -9.56
N ASP A 49 5.18 11.11 -9.19
CA ASP A 49 6.02 12.20 -9.68
C ASP A 49 6.43 11.92 -11.13
N LEU A 50 6.94 12.95 -11.81
CA LEU A 50 7.35 12.85 -13.22
C LEU A 50 8.36 11.71 -13.46
N ASN A 51 9.21 11.40 -12.48
CA ASN A 51 10.20 10.34 -12.61
C ASN A 51 9.55 8.95 -12.53
N ASP A 52 8.54 8.79 -11.66
CA ASP A 52 7.76 7.55 -11.60
C ASP A 52 6.97 7.31 -12.90
N ILE A 53 6.49 8.37 -13.56
CA ILE A 53 5.84 8.29 -14.87
C ILE A 53 6.86 7.89 -15.94
N ILE A 54 8.02 8.57 -16.01
CA ILE A 54 9.08 8.29 -16.98
C ILE A 54 9.52 6.81 -16.89
N ARG A 55 9.75 6.29 -15.68
CA ARG A 55 10.14 4.90 -15.46
C ARG A 55 9.12 3.88 -15.99
N ILE A 56 7.82 4.15 -15.81
CA ILE A 56 6.76 3.27 -16.33
C ILE A 56 6.79 3.24 -17.86
N PHE A 57 7.04 4.38 -18.51
CA PHE A 57 7.16 4.44 -19.96
C PHE A 57 8.42 3.72 -20.46
N GLU A 58 9.56 3.86 -19.80
CA GLU A 58 10.81 3.18 -20.16
C GLU A 58 10.76 1.66 -19.98
N GLU A 59 10.06 1.16 -18.95
CA GLU A 59 9.93 -0.29 -18.71
C GLU A 59 8.95 -0.99 -19.68
N ASN A 60 8.18 -0.25 -20.49
CA ASN A 60 7.12 -0.78 -21.36
C ASN A 60 7.27 -0.45 -22.87
N VAL A 61 8.44 0.07 -23.29
CA VAL A 61 8.85 0.28 -24.70
C VAL A 61 10.01 -0.66 -25.01
#